data_AF-A0AB36CGN0-F1
#
_entry.id   AF-A0AB36CGN0-F1
#
_cell.length_a   1.000
_cell.length_b   1.000
_cell.length_c   1.000
_cell.angle_alpha   90.00
_cell.angle_beta   90.00
_cell.angle_gamma   90.00
#
_symmetry.space_group_name_H-M   'P 1'
#
loop_
_entity.id
_entity.type
_entity.pdbx_description
1 polymer ?
#
loop_
_entity_poly.entity_id
_entity_poly.type
_entity_poly.pdbx_seq_one_letter_code
_entity_poly.pdbx_strand_id
1 'polypeptide(L)'
;MSSHNKAPEVYDGVSTIDVPSAGFGWSRTPRTGTQIAGWVTVLTLLGFNFGNHTGHVETIWLFTLAALVAIGLLIHAFQPKLSQVRTLTGHNKPEGHVEPDWNYNQKTLSGDYSSLSDAELRAINIDPALVEHLREKPASKQALES
;
A
#
# COMPACT_ATOMS: atom_id res chain seq x y z
N MET A 1 15.97 -12.08 -38.13
CA MET A 1 16.35 -12.41 -36.75
C MET A 1 15.17 -13.12 -36.11
N SER A 2 15.23 -14.44 -35.99
CA SER A 2 14.17 -15.23 -35.36
C SER A 2 14.15 -14.92 -33.87
N SER A 3 13.02 -14.45 -33.35
CA SER A 3 12.83 -14.29 -31.91
C SER A 3 12.78 -15.68 -31.26
N HIS A 4 13.87 -16.11 -30.64
CA HIS A 4 13.93 -17.35 -29.84
C HIS A 4 13.35 -17.19 -28.42
N ASN A 5 12.62 -16.10 -28.14
CA ASN A 5 11.91 -15.96 -26.87
C ASN A 5 10.51 -16.55 -27.03
N LYS A 6 10.32 -17.76 -26.48
CA LYS A 6 9.01 -18.37 -26.34
C LYS A 6 8.16 -17.45 -25.45
N ALA A 7 6.96 -17.07 -25.89
CA ALA A 7 6.08 -16.21 -25.10
C ALA A 7 5.81 -16.87 -23.73
N PRO A 8 5.81 -16.10 -22.63
CA PRO A 8 5.60 -16.65 -21.30
C PRO A 8 4.19 -17.25 -21.23
N GLU A 9 4.13 -18.54 -20.94
CA GLU A 9 2.89 -19.28 -20.72
C GLU A 9 2.53 -19.10 -19.24
N VAL A 10 1.33 -18.60 -18.96
CA VAL A 10 0.84 -18.37 -17.60
C VAL A 10 -0.11 -19.50 -17.24
N TYR A 11 0.22 -20.23 -16.18
CA TYR A 11 -0.57 -21.33 -15.65
C TYR A 11 -1.06 -20.96 -14.24
N ASP A 12 -2.38 -20.89 -14.06
CA ASP A 12 -3.04 -20.68 -12.76
C ASP A 12 -2.44 -19.53 -11.90
N GLY A 13 -2.05 -18.45 -12.58
CA GLY A 13 -1.49 -17.24 -11.97
C GLY A 13 0.02 -17.27 -11.68
N VAL A 14 0.75 -18.27 -12.17
CA VAL A 14 2.23 -18.32 -12.15
C VAL A 14 2.74 -18.41 -13.58
N SER A 15 3.76 -17.63 -13.90
CA SER A 15 4.32 -17.58 -15.24
C SER A 15 5.54 -18.51 -15.38
N THR A 16 5.74 -19.07 -16.57
CA THR A 16 6.96 -19.85 -16.87
C THR A 16 8.24 -19.01 -16.89
N ILE A 17 8.12 -17.67 -16.92
CA ILE A 17 9.25 -16.75 -16.75
C ILE A 17 9.67 -16.64 -15.27
N ASP A 18 8.73 -16.69 -14.33
CA ASP A 18 9.03 -16.68 -12.89
C ASP A 18 9.51 -18.04 -12.40
N VAL A 19 8.83 -19.12 -12.82
CA VAL A 19 9.19 -20.49 -12.43
C VAL A 19 9.09 -21.43 -13.65
N PRO A 20 10.19 -22.04 -14.10
CA PRO A 20 10.19 -22.90 -15.30
C PRO A 20 9.23 -24.09 -15.21
N SER A 21 8.94 -24.56 -13.99
CA SER A 21 8.01 -25.65 -13.72
C SER A 21 6.57 -25.19 -13.49
N ALA A 22 6.20 -23.94 -13.86
CA ALA A 22 4.84 -23.42 -13.66
C ALA A 22 3.77 -24.34 -14.29
N GLY A 23 4.05 -24.93 -15.45
CA GLY A 23 3.15 -25.91 -16.08
C GLY A 23 3.10 -27.29 -15.41
N PHE A 24 4.09 -27.65 -14.58
CA PHE A 24 4.14 -28.94 -13.85
C PHE A 24 3.42 -28.87 -12.50
N GLY A 25 3.11 -27.67 -11.99
CA GLY A 25 2.25 -27.45 -10.82
C GLY A 25 2.92 -27.55 -9.44
N TRP A 26 4.17 -28.04 -9.33
CA TRP A 26 4.88 -28.16 -8.04
C TRP A 26 5.18 -26.82 -7.36
N SER A 27 5.30 -25.75 -8.15
CA SER A 27 5.61 -24.42 -7.66
C SER A 27 4.41 -23.72 -7.03
N ARG A 28 3.21 -24.30 -7.14
CA ARG A 28 2.00 -23.73 -6.57
C ARG A 28 1.48 -24.59 -5.44
N THR A 29 1.35 -23.99 -4.25
CA THR A 29 0.60 -24.59 -3.16
C THR A 29 -0.87 -24.21 -3.30
N PRO A 30 -1.78 -25.14 -3.68
CA PRO A 30 -3.19 -24.82 -3.80
C PRO A 30 -3.78 -24.50 -2.42
N ARG A 31 -4.65 -23.49 -2.38
CA ARG A 31 -5.38 -23.12 -1.15
C ARG A 31 -6.21 -24.27 -0.61
N THR A 32 -6.89 -24.99 -1.49
CA THR A 32 -7.71 -26.15 -1.14
C THR A 32 -6.86 -27.25 -0.51
N GLY A 33 -5.70 -27.57 -1.08
CA GLY A 33 -4.77 -28.55 -0.52
C GLY A 33 -4.26 -28.14 0.87
N THR A 34 -3.91 -26.86 1.04
CA THR A 34 -3.49 -26.33 2.35
C THR A 34 -4.60 -26.46 3.40
N GLN A 35 -5.84 -26.12 3.03
CA GLN A 35 -6.99 -26.24 3.93
C GLN A 35 -7.28 -27.69 4.33
N ILE A 36 -7.28 -28.61 3.37
CA ILE A 36 -7.52 -30.03 3.65
C ILE A 36 -6.43 -30.58 4.58
N ALA A 37 -5.15 -30.38 4.25
CA ALA A 37 -4.04 -30.85 5.07
C ALA A 37 -4.07 -30.26 6.49
N GLY A 38 -4.41 -28.98 6.60
CA GLY A 38 -4.58 -28.30 7.88
C GLY A 38 -5.70 -28.91 8.73
N TRP A 39 -6.89 -29.11 8.17
CA TRP A 39 -8.01 -29.69 8.91
C TRP A 39 -7.79 -31.16 9.28
N VAL A 40 -7.13 -31.94 8.42
CA VAL A 40 -6.69 -33.30 8.76
C VAL A 40 -5.75 -33.28 9.98
N THR A 41 -4.83 -32.31 10.04
CA THR A 41 -3.93 -32.13 11.18
C THR A 41 -4.70 -31.79 12.46
N VAL A 42 -5.67 -30.86 12.39
CA VAL A 42 -6.54 -30.52 13.53
C VAL A 42 -7.29 -31.75 14.05
N LEU A 43 -7.91 -32.53 13.16
CA LEU A 43 -8.63 -33.75 13.53
C LEU A 43 -7.72 -34.80 14.15
N THR A 44 -6.48 -34.92 13.66
CA THR A 44 -5.49 -35.85 14.20
C THR A 44 -5.06 -35.47 15.61
N LEU A 45 -4.77 -34.19 15.85
CA LEU A 45 -4.41 -33.66 17.17
C LEU A 45 -5.54 -33.86 18.20
N LEU A 46 -6.79 -33.65 17.78
CA LEU A 46 -7.94 -33.94 18.63
C LEU A 46 -8.08 -35.45 18.90
N GLY A 47 -7.87 -36.27 17.87
CA GLY A 47 -7.86 -37.73 17.96
C GLY A 47 -6.86 -38.28 18.99
N PHE A 48 -5.68 -37.66 19.11
CA PHE A 48 -4.66 -38.06 20.09
C PHE A 48 -5.09 -37.90 21.55
N ASN A 49 -6.19 -37.19 21.83
CA ASN A 49 -6.74 -37.14 23.20
C ASN A 49 -7.46 -38.44 23.61
N PHE A 50 -7.81 -39.31 22.65
CA PHE A 50 -8.42 -40.60 22.95
C PHE A 50 -7.32 -41.66 23.12
N GLY A 51 -7.08 -42.07 24.36
CA GLY A 51 -6.02 -43.04 24.68
C GLY A 51 -5.81 -43.21 26.18
N ASN A 52 -4.75 -43.93 26.57
CA ASN A 52 -4.39 -44.17 27.96
C ASN A 52 -3.61 -42.99 28.57
N HIS A 53 -4.23 -41.80 28.59
CA HIS A 53 -3.65 -40.60 29.16
C HIS A 53 -3.99 -40.47 30.63
N THR A 54 -2.98 -40.46 31.50
CA THR A 54 -3.16 -40.31 32.95
C THR A 54 -2.91 -38.88 33.44
N GLY A 55 -2.44 -37.98 32.57
CA GLY A 55 -2.17 -36.58 32.87
C GLY A 55 -2.84 -35.60 31.91
N HIS A 56 -3.26 -34.44 32.43
CA HIS A 56 -3.98 -33.43 31.65
C HIS A 56 -3.05 -32.49 30.85
N VAL A 57 -1.75 -32.49 31.14
CA VAL A 57 -0.79 -31.59 30.49
C VAL A 57 -0.75 -31.84 28.99
N GLU A 58 -0.71 -33.10 28.57
CA GLU A 58 -0.73 -33.48 27.15
C GLU A 58 -2.02 -33.02 26.47
N THR A 59 -3.17 -33.26 27.09
CA THR A 59 -4.47 -32.79 26.59
C THR A 59 -4.49 -31.27 26.39
N ILE A 60 -4.00 -30.50 27.35
CA ILE A 60 -3.94 -29.03 27.24
C ILE A 60 -3.09 -28.61 26.04
N TRP A 61 -1.92 -29.24 25.85
CA TRP A 61 -1.06 -28.94 24.71
C TRP A 61 -1.71 -29.32 23.37
N LEU A 62 -2.31 -30.51 23.27
CA LEU A 62 -2.99 -30.96 22.05
C LEU A 62 -4.16 -30.04 21.68
N PHE A 63 -4.98 -29.66 22.65
CA PHE A 63 -6.08 -28.70 22.42
C PHE A 63 -5.57 -27.32 22.03
N THR A 64 -4.52 -26.82 22.68
CA THR A 64 -3.94 -25.51 22.38
C THR A 64 -3.38 -25.47 20.95
N LEU A 65 -2.62 -26.49 20.56
CA LEU A 65 -2.06 -26.60 19.21
C LEU A 65 -3.17 -26.77 18.16
N ALA A 66 -4.16 -27.62 18.42
CA ALA A 66 -5.31 -27.78 17.53
C ALA A 66 -6.07 -26.46 17.34
N ALA A 67 -6.30 -25.69 18.41
CA ALA A 67 -6.94 -24.39 18.35
C ALA A 67 -6.12 -23.38 17.55
N LEU A 68 -4.80 -23.31 17.77
CA LEU A 68 -3.91 -22.40 17.02
C LEU A 68 -3.92 -22.70 15.52
N VAL A 69 -3.82 -23.98 15.13
CA VAL A 69 -3.88 -24.39 13.72
C VAL A 69 -5.25 -24.07 13.12
N ALA A 70 -6.35 -24.38 13.82
CA ALA A 70 -7.70 -24.10 13.36
C ALA A 70 -7.92 -22.59 13.14
N ILE A 71 -7.50 -21.74 14.08
CA ILE A 71 -7.58 -20.28 13.94
C ILE A 71 -6.76 -19.80 12.74
N GLY A 72 -5.52 -20.30 12.58
CA GLY A 72 -4.68 -19.99 11.41
C GLY A 72 -5.35 -20.35 10.08
N LEU A 73 -6.03 -21.50 10.01
CA LEU A 73 -6.78 -21.93 8.83
C LEU A 73 -8.00 -21.05 8.54
N LEU A 74 -8.73 -20.62 9.58
CA LEU A 74 -9.86 -19.71 9.43
C LEU A 74 -9.38 -18.34 8.91
N ILE A 75 -8.29 -17.80 9.46
CA ILE A 75 -7.68 -16.55 8.95
C ILE A 75 -7.23 -16.73 7.50
N HIS A 76 -6.61 -17.86 7.16
CA HIS A 76 -6.18 -18.15 5.79
C HIS A 76 -7.37 -18.31 4.82
N ALA A 77 -8.48 -18.92 5.27
CA ALA A 77 -9.69 -19.15 4.49
C ALA A 77 -10.42 -17.85 4.17
N PHE A 78 -10.69 -17.05 5.22
CA PHE A 78 -11.53 -15.87 5.11
C PHE A 78 -10.76 -14.61 4.73
N GLN A 79 -9.44 -14.60 4.91
CA GLN A 79 -8.57 -13.43 4.70
C GLN A 79 -9.24 -12.13 5.14
N PRO A 80 -9.62 -12.02 6.43
CA PRO A 80 -10.39 -10.89 6.91
C PRO A 80 -9.65 -9.60 6.55
N LYS A 81 -10.26 -8.79 5.68
CA LYS A 81 -9.73 -7.48 5.33
C LYS A 81 -9.97 -6.59 6.54
N LEU A 82 -8.93 -6.41 7.35
CA LEU A 82 -8.94 -5.41 8.41
C LEU A 82 -9.23 -4.04 7.78
N SER A 83 -9.94 -3.16 8.50
CA SER A 83 -10.24 -1.80 8.06
C SER A 83 -8.93 -1.09 7.68
N GLN A 84 -8.66 -1.00 6.38
CA GLN A 84 -7.51 -0.27 5.90
C GLN A 84 -7.86 1.21 6.00
N VAL A 85 -7.15 1.96 6.86
CA VAL A 85 -7.26 3.42 6.88
C VAL A 85 -6.76 3.91 5.52
N ARG A 86 -7.68 4.27 4.64
CA ARG A 86 -7.35 4.97 3.40
C ARG A 86 -7.05 6.40 3.77
N THR A 87 -5.78 6.71 4.02
CA THR A 87 -5.34 8.10 3.99
C THR A 87 -5.51 8.56 2.55
N LEU A 88 -6.62 9.26 2.28
CA LEU A 88 -6.81 9.95 1.02
C LEU A 88 -5.79 11.09 0.99
N THR A 89 -4.64 10.87 0.36
CA THR A 89 -3.62 11.91 0.12
C THR A 89 -4.08 12.92 -0.96
N GLY A 90 -5.38 13.12 -1.11
CA GLY A 90 -5.95 14.23 -1.85
C GLY A 90 -6.43 15.24 -0.82
N HIS A 91 -5.82 16.42 -0.76
CA HIS A 91 -6.42 17.56 -0.08
C HIS A 91 -7.78 17.81 -0.74
N ASN A 92 -8.85 17.30 -0.12
CA ASN A 92 -10.20 17.53 -0.60
C ASN A 92 -10.45 19.03 -0.47
N LYS A 93 -10.59 19.72 -1.60
CA LYS A 93 -10.91 21.14 -1.63
C LYS A 93 -12.31 21.30 -1.02
N PRO A 94 -12.54 22.28 -0.11
CA PRO A 94 -13.86 22.49 0.47
C PRO A 94 -14.89 22.79 -0.62
N GLU A 95 -16.16 22.45 -0.36
CA GLU A 95 -17.25 22.79 -1.28
C GLU A 95 -17.27 24.30 -1.55
N GLY A 96 -17.22 24.69 -2.83
CA GLY A 96 -17.12 26.08 -3.25
C GLY A 96 -15.71 26.63 -3.48
N HIS A 97 -14.66 25.80 -3.37
CA HIS A 97 -13.32 26.23 -3.78
C HIS A 97 -13.25 26.48 -5.29
N VAL A 98 -13.02 27.74 -5.66
CA VAL A 98 -12.70 28.14 -7.02
C VAL A 98 -11.18 28.21 -7.13
N GLU A 99 -10.61 27.46 -8.08
CA GLU A 99 -9.18 27.50 -8.31
C GLU A 99 -8.77 28.89 -8.83
N PRO A 100 -7.69 29.48 -8.30
CA PRO A 100 -7.10 30.66 -8.91
C PRO A 100 -6.70 30.38 -10.36
N ASP A 101 -6.92 31.34 -11.27
CA ASP A 101 -6.33 31.27 -12.60
C ASP A 101 -4.82 31.54 -12.51
N TRP A 102 -4.07 30.46 -12.35
CA TRP A 102 -2.61 30.51 -12.20
C TRP A 102 -1.92 31.18 -13.39
N ASN A 103 -2.43 30.98 -14.61
CA ASN A 103 -1.84 31.56 -15.81
C ASN A 103 -2.04 33.07 -15.85
N TYR A 104 -3.25 33.53 -15.49
CA TYR A 104 -3.54 34.95 -15.39
C TYR A 104 -2.73 35.61 -14.27
N ASN A 105 -2.72 34.99 -13.08
CA ASN A 105 -2.04 35.51 -11.90
C ASN A 105 -0.52 35.59 -12.10
N GLN A 106 0.09 34.59 -12.74
CA GLN A 106 1.52 34.63 -13.06
C GLN A 106 1.86 35.75 -14.06
N LYS A 107 1.04 35.92 -15.11
CA LYS A 107 1.28 36.94 -16.14
C LYS A 107 1.08 38.37 -15.64
N THR A 108 0.16 38.57 -14.70
CA THR A 108 -0.15 39.89 -14.11
C THR A 108 0.56 40.13 -12.78
N LEU A 109 1.36 39.18 -12.30
CA LEU A 109 1.99 39.19 -10.98
C LEU A 109 0.98 39.48 -9.85
N SER A 110 -0.20 38.85 -9.91
CA SER A 110 -1.30 39.05 -8.96
C SER A 110 -1.58 37.79 -8.13
N GLY A 111 -2.41 37.91 -7.08
CA GLY A 111 -2.68 36.80 -6.15
C GLY A 111 -1.40 36.37 -5.41
N ASP A 112 -1.16 35.06 -5.33
CA ASP A 112 0.01 34.50 -4.65
C ASP A 112 1.35 35.03 -5.23
N TYR A 113 1.39 35.38 -6.52
CA TYR A 113 2.59 35.91 -7.19
C TYR A 113 2.95 37.34 -6.77
N SER A 114 1.98 38.11 -6.26
CA SER A 114 2.21 39.50 -5.82
C SER A 114 3.11 39.60 -4.59
N SER A 115 3.22 38.51 -3.82
CA SER A 115 3.95 38.43 -2.56
C SER A 115 5.34 37.79 -2.68
N LEU A 116 5.77 37.45 -3.91
CA LEU A 116 7.05 36.79 -4.15
C LEU A 116 8.22 37.65 -3.71
N SER A 117 9.23 37.01 -3.14
CA SER A 117 10.52 37.61 -2.81
C SER A 117 11.34 37.88 -4.07
N ASP A 118 12.36 38.73 -3.94
CA ASP A 118 13.27 39.06 -5.04
C ASP A 118 14.03 37.83 -5.55
N ALA A 119 14.32 36.87 -4.67
CA ALA A 119 14.97 35.63 -5.05
C ALA A 119 14.03 34.73 -5.88
N GLU A 120 12.76 34.63 -5.47
CA GLU A 120 11.75 33.85 -6.17
C GLU A 120 11.41 34.44 -7.55
N LEU A 121 11.33 35.77 -7.66
CA LEU A 121 11.14 36.47 -8.94
C LEU A 121 12.29 36.16 -9.92
N ARG A 122 13.53 36.21 -9.45
CA ARG A 122 14.69 35.85 -10.28
C ARG A 122 14.68 34.37 -10.67
N ALA A 123 14.21 33.49 -9.79
CA ALA A 123 14.10 32.06 -10.09
C ALA A 123 13.11 31.76 -11.23
N ILE A 124 12.10 32.61 -11.41
CA ILE A 124 11.17 32.55 -12.56
C ILE A 124 11.56 33.48 -13.71
N ASN A 125 12.81 33.97 -13.73
CA ASN A 125 13.38 34.85 -14.75
C ASN A 125 12.69 36.23 -14.88
N ILE A 126 12.19 36.78 -13.77
CA ILE A 126 11.64 38.14 -13.69
C ILE A 126 12.61 39.04 -12.92
N ASP A 127 12.95 40.20 -13.47
CA ASP A 127 13.75 41.21 -12.77
C ASP A 127 12.87 41.94 -11.72
N PRO A 128 13.19 41.87 -10.42
CA PRO A 128 12.42 42.53 -9.37
C PRO A 128 12.22 44.03 -9.58
N ALA A 129 13.19 44.73 -10.19
CA ALA A 129 13.11 46.17 -10.41
C ALA A 129 12.00 46.55 -11.40
N LEU A 130 11.73 45.70 -12.39
CA LEU A 130 10.72 45.97 -13.42
C LEU A 130 9.29 45.83 -12.89
N VAL A 131 9.10 45.01 -11.86
CA VAL A 131 7.78 44.65 -11.33
C VAL A 131 7.52 45.22 -9.94
N GLU A 132 8.39 46.12 -9.44
CA GLU A 132 8.23 46.74 -8.12
C GLU A 132 6.88 47.46 -7.96
N HIS A 133 6.35 48.01 -9.05
CA HIS A 133 5.08 48.74 -9.06
C HIS A 133 3.83 47.83 -9.05
N LEU A 134 3.97 46.53 -9.35
CA LEU A 134 2.86 45.58 -9.42
C LEU A 134 2.73 44.71 -8.16
N ARG A 135 3.76 44.69 -7.32
CA ARG A 135 3.85 43.82 -6.15
C ARG A 135 3.42 44.52 -4.87
N GLU A 136 2.92 43.75 -3.93
CA GLU A 136 2.83 44.19 -2.55
C GLU A 136 4.24 44.16 -1.96
N LYS A 137 4.72 45.28 -1.40
CA LYS A 137 6.00 45.24 -0.67
C LYS A 137 5.83 44.26 0.47
N PRO A 138 6.62 43.17 0.55
CA PRO A 138 6.44 42.18 1.59
C PRO A 138 6.62 42.89 2.92
N ALA A 139 5.54 43.02 3.69
CA ALA A 139 5.63 43.47 5.08
C ALA A 139 6.56 42.48 5.77
N SER A 140 7.79 42.91 6.03
CA SER A 140 8.92 42.19 6.63
C SER A 140 8.57 40.81 7.19
N LYS A 141 8.50 39.78 6.34
CA LYS A 141 8.54 38.37 6.79
C LYS A 141 9.85 38.04 7.53
N GLN A 142 10.83 38.94 7.47
CA GLN A 142 12.10 38.89 8.20
C GLN A 142 11.96 38.96 9.73
N ALA A 143 10.79 39.33 10.29
CA ALA A 143 10.62 39.41 11.76
C ALA A 143 10.20 38.10 12.44
N LEU A 144 9.90 37.04 11.69
CA LEU A 144 9.43 35.75 12.25
C LEU A 144 10.45 34.60 12.12
N GLU A 145 11.59 34.83 11.46
CA GLU A 145 12.66 33.84 11.28
C GLU A 145 13.97 34.21 12.03
N SER A 146 13.93 35.19 12.96
CA SER A 146 15.05 35.55 13.84
C SER A 146 14.84 35.12 15.28
#